data_AF-A0AAP5IIH4-F1
#
_entry.id   AF-A0AAP5IIH4-F1
#
_cell.length_a   1.000
_cell.length_b   1.000
_cell.length_c   1.000
_cell.angle_alpha   90.00
_cell.angle_beta   90.00
_cell.angle_gamma   90.00
#
_symmetry.space_group_name_H-M   'P 1'
#
loop_
_entity.id
_entity.type
_entity.pdbx_description
1 polymer ?
#
loop_
_entity_poly.entity_id
_entity_poly.type
_entity_poly.pdbx_seq_one_letter_code
_entity_poly.pdbx_strand_id
1 'polypeptide(L)'
;MEQTKTRKKRPKIKKEKSLMGVQQNLIHCNKDTLSILEYLCYESNNVHNCAVYYARQIWFKSSKLVTSFDLIKALGNNKHFSALPSEVAVQTCMSVGESIRSFERIA
;
A
#
# COMPACT_ATOMS: atom_id res chain seq x y z
N MET A 1 -7.40 -14.27 53.77
CA MET A 1 -7.13 -15.50 52.99
C MET A 1 -7.61 -15.28 51.57
N GLU A 2 -6.69 -15.55 50.67
CA GLU A 2 -6.53 -15.01 49.33
C GLU A 2 -7.32 -15.84 48.29
N GLN A 3 -7.98 -15.19 47.33
CA GLN A 3 -8.47 -15.88 46.13
C GLN A 3 -8.10 -15.07 44.88
N THR A 4 -6.85 -15.17 44.48
CA THR A 4 -6.35 -14.75 43.17
C THR A 4 -6.88 -15.71 42.11
N LYS A 5 -7.91 -15.31 41.35
CA LYS A 5 -8.39 -16.05 40.17
C LYS A 5 -7.29 -16.06 39.09
N THR A 6 -6.52 -17.13 39.04
CA THR A 6 -5.55 -17.39 37.97
C THR A 6 -6.30 -17.62 36.65
N ARG A 7 -6.22 -16.66 35.72
CA ARG A 7 -6.72 -16.82 34.34
C ARG A 7 -5.97 -17.97 33.67
N LYS A 8 -6.62 -19.13 33.51
CA LYS A 8 -6.13 -20.24 32.65
C LYS A 8 -5.86 -19.68 31.24
N LYS A 9 -4.59 -19.66 30.84
CA LYS A 9 -4.19 -19.33 29.46
C LYS A 9 -4.77 -20.39 28.52
N ARG A 10 -5.50 -19.95 27.48
CA ARG A 10 -6.03 -20.85 26.44
C ARG A 10 -4.87 -21.56 25.73
N PRO A 11 -4.97 -22.88 25.47
CA PRO A 11 -3.94 -23.61 24.74
C PRO A 11 -3.83 -23.04 23.33
N LYS A 12 -2.59 -22.74 22.90
CA LYS A 12 -2.31 -22.27 21.54
C LYS A 12 -2.52 -23.44 20.58
N ILE A 13 -3.56 -23.36 19.76
CA ILE A 13 -3.82 -24.30 18.67
C ILE A 13 -2.64 -24.20 17.70
N LYS A 14 -1.83 -25.25 17.59
CA LYS A 14 -0.80 -25.35 16.56
C LYS A 14 -1.51 -25.58 15.23
N LYS A 15 -1.65 -24.54 14.42
CA LYS A 15 -2.11 -24.68 13.03
C LYS A 15 -1.08 -25.49 12.26
N GLU A 16 -1.52 -26.63 11.75
CA GLU A 16 -0.74 -27.46 10.85
C GLU A 16 -0.48 -26.68 9.56
N LYS A 17 0.79 -26.52 9.20
CA LYS A 17 1.20 -25.75 8.03
C LYS A 17 0.89 -26.56 6.78
N SER A 18 -0.17 -26.18 6.07
CA SER A 18 -0.37 -26.58 4.67
C SER A 18 0.89 -26.18 3.90
N LEU A 19 1.65 -27.18 3.40
CA LEU A 19 2.73 -26.96 2.46
C LEU A 19 2.11 -26.53 1.12
N MET A 20 1.87 -25.23 0.97
CA MET A 20 1.74 -24.65 -0.37
C MET A 20 3.11 -24.69 -1.03
N GLY A 21 3.21 -25.07 -2.30
CA GLY A 21 4.46 -25.09 -3.08
C GLY A 21 5.10 -23.71 -3.32
N VAL A 22 4.64 -22.68 -2.60
CA VAL A 22 5.15 -21.31 -2.60
C VAL A 22 5.54 -20.93 -1.19
N GLN A 23 6.75 -20.41 -1.05
CA GLN A 23 7.22 -19.83 0.21
C GLN A 23 6.39 -18.59 0.54
N GLN A 24 5.68 -18.62 1.66
CA GLN A 24 5.02 -17.42 2.19
C GLN A 24 6.09 -16.42 2.63
N ASN A 25 6.16 -15.26 1.96
CA ASN A 25 7.00 -14.15 2.42
C ASN A 25 6.28 -13.39 3.54
N LEU A 26 6.15 -14.04 4.70
CA LEU A 26 5.53 -13.46 5.88
C LEU A 26 6.56 -12.60 6.61
N ILE A 27 6.35 -11.29 6.64
CA ILE A 27 7.22 -10.38 7.38
C ILE A 27 6.96 -10.55 8.87
N HIS A 28 7.94 -11.06 9.61
CA HIS A 28 7.88 -11.17 11.07
C HIS A 28 8.33 -9.85 11.69
N CYS A 29 7.37 -9.09 12.24
CA CYS A 29 7.61 -7.77 12.83
C CYS A 29 7.18 -7.73 14.30
N ASN A 30 7.84 -6.86 15.07
CA ASN A 30 7.35 -6.41 16.38
C ASN A 30 6.07 -5.58 16.22
N LYS A 31 5.26 -5.48 17.28
CA LYS A 31 3.97 -4.77 17.24
C LYS A 31 4.11 -3.31 16.78
N ASP A 32 5.16 -2.63 17.22
CA ASP A 32 5.40 -1.23 16.87
C ASP A 32 5.79 -1.11 15.39
N THR A 33 6.69 -1.96 14.91
CA THR A 33 7.08 -2.01 13.49
C THR A 33 5.89 -2.36 12.58
N LEU A 34 5.02 -3.27 13.03
CA LEU A 34 3.80 -3.62 12.30
C LEU A 34 2.87 -2.42 12.16
N SER A 35 2.66 -1.65 13.23
CA SER A 35 1.79 -0.47 13.19
C SER A 35 2.30 0.62 12.23
N ILE A 36 3.63 0.80 12.13
CA ILE A 36 4.25 1.72 11.18
C ILE A 36 4.06 1.24 9.75
N LEU A 37 4.24 -0.06 9.51
CA LEU A 37 4.04 -0.66 8.18
C LEU A 37 2.59 -0.55 7.73
N GLU A 38 1.63 -0.83 8.60
CA GLU A 38 0.20 -0.70 8.31
C GLU A 38 -0.15 0.74 7.90
N TYR A 39 0.36 1.74 8.65
CA TYR A 39 0.18 3.14 8.31
C TYR A 39 0.79 3.49 6.93
N LEU A 40 2.02 3.06 6.67
CA LEU A 40 2.72 3.35 5.43
C LEU A 40 2.01 2.73 4.22
N CYS A 41 1.57 1.47 4.34
CA CYS A 41 0.82 0.79 3.30
C CYS A 41 -0.55 1.44 3.08
N TYR A 42 -1.23 1.87 4.14
CA TYR A 42 -2.51 2.54 4.04
C TYR A 42 -2.40 3.87 3.29
N GLU A 43 -1.45 4.73 3.68
CA GLU A 43 -1.23 6.00 2.99
C GLU A 43 -0.73 5.81 1.55
N SER A 44 0.15 4.84 1.29
CA SER A 44 0.60 4.50 -0.07
C SER A 44 -0.57 4.07 -0.95
N ASN A 45 -1.50 3.26 -0.42
CA ASN A 45 -2.70 2.86 -1.15
C ASN A 45 -3.62 4.05 -1.46
N ASN A 46 -3.73 5.03 -0.55
CA ASN A 46 -4.50 6.24 -0.79
C ASN A 46 -3.88 7.11 -1.90
N VAL A 47 -2.55 7.31 -1.86
CA VAL A 47 -1.82 8.02 -2.93
C VAL A 47 -1.97 7.31 -4.27
N HIS A 48 -1.83 5.98 -4.28
CA HIS A 48 -2.03 5.15 -5.47
C HIS A 48 -3.43 5.37 -6.07
N ASN A 49 -4.48 5.30 -5.25
CA ASN A 49 -5.84 5.54 -5.69
C ASN A 49 -6.01 6.95 -6.27
N CYS A 50 -5.53 7.98 -5.57
CA CYS A 50 -5.59 9.36 -6.07
C CYS A 50 -4.90 9.51 -7.44
N ALA A 51 -3.73 8.90 -7.63
CA ALA A 51 -2.99 8.97 -8.88
C ALA A 51 -3.75 8.27 -10.03
N VAL A 52 -4.30 7.08 -9.78
CA VAL A 52 -5.10 6.33 -10.76
C VAL A 52 -6.36 7.08 -11.15
N TYR A 53 -7.08 7.65 -10.17
CA TYR A 53 -8.29 8.43 -10.44
C TYR A 53 -7.97 9.66 -11.29
N TYR A 54 -6.93 10.40 -10.94
CA TYR A 54 -6.50 11.58 -11.71
C TYR A 54 -6.13 11.19 -13.15
N ALA A 55 -5.34 10.12 -13.32
CA ALA A 55 -4.97 9.63 -14.65
C ALA A 55 -6.18 9.28 -15.51
N ARG A 56 -7.14 8.54 -14.95
CA ARG A 56 -8.38 8.18 -15.66
C ARG A 56 -9.20 9.40 -16.03
N GLN A 57 -9.31 10.38 -15.14
CA GLN A 57 -10.05 11.61 -15.44
C GLN A 57 -9.44 12.38 -16.62
N ILE A 58 -8.11 12.46 -16.70
CA ILE A 58 -7.45 13.09 -17.85
C ILE A 58 -7.68 12.29 -19.11
N TRP A 59 -7.55 10.96 -19.05
CA TRP A 59 -7.80 10.08 -20.18
C TRP A 59 -9.22 10.28 -20.74
N PHE A 60 -10.25 10.25 -19.90
CA PHE A 60 -11.63 10.41 -20.37
C PHE A 60 -11.93 11.82 -20.90
N LYS A 61 -11.28 12.86 -20.37
CA LYS A 61 -11.55 14.25 -20.78
C LYS A 61 -10.77 14.70 -22.01
N SER A 62 -9.56 14.19 -22.19
CA SER A 62 -8.61 14.69 -23.20
C SER A 62 -8.11 13.61 -24.15
N SER A 63 -8.41 12.34 -23.89
CA SER A 63 -7.85 11.17 -24.59
C SER A 63 -6.32 11.17 -24.60
N LYS A 64 -5.69 11.80 -23.60
CA LYS A 64 -4.23 11.84 -23.42
C LYS A 64 -3.82 11.00 -22.24
N LEU A 65 -2.71 10.28 -22.39
CA LEU A 65 -2.09 9.54 -21.30
C LEU A 65 -1.25 10.47 -20.45
N VAL A 66 -1.32 10.25 -19.15
CA VAL A 66 -0.59 11.04 -18.14
C VAL A 66 0.79 10.42 -17.94
N THR A 67 1.84 11.24 -17.94
CA THR A 67 3.18 10.75 -17.61
C THR A 67 3.37 10.66 -16.10
N SER A 68 4.34 9.85 -15.65
CA SER A 68 4.65 9.73 -14.21
C SER A 68 4.98 11.09 -13.56
N PHE A 69 5.66 11.98 -14.29
CA PHE A 69 6.00 13.33 -13.80
C PHE A 69 4.78 14.23 -13.66
N ASP A 70 3.81 14.12 -14.57
CA ASP A 70 2.55 14.87 -14.48
C ASP A 70 1.75 14.43 -13.25
N LEU A 71 1.77 13.13 -12.90
CA LEU A 71 1.15 12.61 -11.69
C LEU A 71 1.81 13.18 -10.43
N ILE A 72 3.14 13.19 -10.36
CA ILE A 72 3.89 13.75 -9.22
C ILE A 72 3.56 15.23 -9.04
N LYS A 73 3.56 16.00 -10.13
CA LYS A 73 3.24 17.43 -10.09
C LYS A 73 1.79 17.69 -9.66
N ALA A 74 0.84 16.88 -10.12
CA ALA A 74 -0.57 17.02 -9.77
C ALA A 74 -0.87 16.61 -8.32
N LEU A 75 -0.24 15.53 -7.83
CA LEU A 75 -0.45 15.01 -6.49
C LEU A 75 0.43 15.67 -5.43
N GLY A 76 1.43 16.50 -5.79
CA GLY A 76 2.34 17.12 -4.83
C GLY A 76 1.65 17.91 -3.71
N ASN A 77 0.47 18.48 -3.98
CA ASN A 77 -0.34 19.22 -3.00
C ASN A 77 -1.38 18.34 -2.26
N ASN A 78 -1.42 17.03 -2.51
CA ASN A 78 -2.36 16.12 -1.87
C ASN A 78 -1.93 15.81 -0.43
N LYS A 79 -2.87 15.82 0.51
CA LYS A 79 -2.63 15.51 1.93
C LYS A 79 -1.96 14.13 2.12
N HIS A 80 -2.36 13.13 1.35
CA HIS A 80 -1.79 11.78 1.40
C HIS A 80 -0.35 11.74 0.84
N PHE A 81 -0.06 12.58 -0.14
CA PHE A 81 1.29 12.69 -0.70
C PHE A 81 2.25 13.30 0.32
N SER A 82 1.82 14.33 1.05
CA SER A 82 2.61 14.95 2.13
C SER A 82 2.69 14.08 3.40
N ALA A 83 1.80 13.11 3.58
CA ALA A 83 1.80 12.20 4.73
C ALA A 83 2.85 11.08 4.63
N LEU A 84 3.37 10.83 3.43
CA LEU A 84 4.43 9.85 3.17
C LEU A 84 5.79 10.54 3.03
N PRO A 85 6.90 9.80 3.27
CA PRO A 85 8.21 10.25 2.84
C PRO A 85 8.21 10.54 1.32
N SER A 86 8.83 11.66 0.93
CA SER A 86 8.82 12.16 -0.45
C SER A 86 9.18 11.07 -1.47
N GLU A 87 10.22 10.29 -1.20
CA GLU A 87 10.69 9.23 -2.09
C GLU A 87 9.63 8.14 -2.33
N VAL A 88 8.93 7.72 -1.26
CA VAL A 88 7.90 6.68 -1.33
C VAL A 88 6.68 7.17 -2.10
N ALA A 89 6.30 8.43 -1.90
CA ALA A 89 5.18 9.06 -2.60
C ALA A 89 5.47 9.20 -4.10
N VAL A 90 6.68 9.65 -4.44
CA VAL A 90 7.18 9.72 -5.83
C VAL A 90 7.21 8.33 -6.46
N GLN A 91 7.76 7.32 -5.79
CA GLN A 91 7.84 5.96 -6.31
C GLN A 91 6.45 5.34 -6.56
N THR A 92 5.48 5.64 -5.69
CA THR A 92 4.09 5.21 -5.86
C THR A 92 3.49 5.82 -7.13
N CYS A 93 3.72 7.12 -7.37
CA CYS A 93 3.27 7.79 -8.59
C CYS A 93 3.98 7.27 -9.85
N MET A 94 5.28 6.96 -9.75
CA MET A 94 6.06 6.36 -10.84
C MET A 94 5.50 5.00 -11.24
N SER A 95 5.22 4.13 -10.27
CA SER A 95 4.62 2.81 -10.51
C SER A 95 3.25 2.89 -11.19
N VAL A 96 2.41 3.87 -10.80
CA VAL A 96 1.12 4.11 -11.47
C VAL A 96 1.33 4.58 -12.91
N GLY A 97 2.23 5.53 -13.15
CA GLY A 97 2.54 6.02 -14.49
C GLY A 97 3.10 4.94 -15.42
N GLU A 98 3.97 4.07 -14.90
CA GLU A 98 4.47 2.90 -15.63
C GLU A 98 3.36 1.90 -15.97
N SER A 99 2.44 1.66 -15.03
CA SER A 99 1.29 0.79 -15.25
C SER A 99 0.37 1.31 -16.36
N ILE A 100 0.14 2.63 -16.40
CA ILE A 100 -0.66 3.28 -17.46
C ILE A 100 0.04 3.20 -18.83
N ARG A 101 1.36 3.45 -18.87
CA ARG A 101 2.15 3.28 -20.11
C ARG A 101 2.17 1.83 -20.58
N SER A 102 2.18 0.88 -19.65
CA SER A 102 2.09 -0.54 -19.98
C SER A 102 0.73 -0.88 -20.61
N PHE A 103 -0.35 -0.29 -20.10
CA PHE A 103 -1.69 -0.44 -20.67
C PHE A 103 -1.75 0.05 -22.13
N GLU A 104 -1.14 1.20 -22.44
CA GLU A 104 -1.04 1.70 -23.81
C GLU A 104 -0.35 0.71 -24.76
N ARG A 105 0.69 0.01 -24.30
CA ARG A 105 1.41 -0.96 -25.14
C ARG A 105 0.57 -2.19 -25.49
N ILE A 106 -0.42 -2.53 -24.67
CA ILE A 106 -1.24 -3.73 -24.82
C ILE A 106 -2.57 -3.43 -25.54
N ALA A 107 -3.10 -2.21 -25.39
CA ALA A 107 -4.36 -1.76 -25.99
C ALA A 107 -4.24 -1.43 -27.48
#